data_AF-A0A7G8FQS3-F1
#
_entry.id   AF-A0A7G8FQS3-F1
#
_cell.length_a   1.000
_cell.length_b   1.000
_cell.length_c   1.000
_cell.angle_alpha   90.00
_cell.angle_beta   90.00
_cell.angle_gamma   90.00
#
_symmetry.space_group_name_H-M   'P 1'
#
loop_
_entity.id
_entity.type
_entity.pdbx_description
1 polymer ?
#
loop_
_entity_poly.entity_id
_entity_poly.type
_entity_poly.pdbx_seq_one_letter_code
_entity_poly.pdbx_strand_id
1 'polypeptide(L)' 'MKVAGKAVEALEDDADGMALDALPELIDQLELKMKEAAKKLDFEEAANLRDRIKQLRQKLVG' A
#
# COMPACT_ATOMS: atom_id res chain seq x y z
N MET A 1 -22.90 -17.83 21.37
CA MET A 1 -22.12 -16.61 21.66
C MET A 1 -20.67 -16.88 21.29
N LYS A 2 -20.05 -15.94 20.56
CA LYS A 2 -18.60 -15.80 20.32
C LYS A 2 -17.91 -16.75 19.33
N VAL A 3 -17.97 -16.39 18.04
CA VAL A 3 -16.84 -16.51 17.10
C VAL A 3 -16.92 -15.40 16.04
N ALA A 4 -17.02 -14.14 16.48
CA ALA A 4 -16.77 -12.97 15.66
C ALA A 4 -15.46 -12.37 16.17
N GLY A 5 -14.34 -12.62 15.48
CA GLY A 5 -13.04 -12.08 15.89
C GLY A 5 -11.83 -12.92 15.51
N LYS A 6 -11.81 -13.50 14.30
CA LYS A 6 -10.62 -14.19 13.78
C LYS A 6 -10.40 -13.93 12.28
N ALA A 7 -10.57 -12.68 11.87
CA ALA A 7 -10.37 -12.24 10.50
C ALA A 7 -9.33 -11.13 10.36
N VAL A 8 -8.59 -10.78 11.43
CA VAL A 8 -7.70 -9.61 11.44
C VAL A 8 -6.20 -9.97 11.54
N GLU A 9 -5.85 -11.24 11.71
CA GLU A 9 -4.45 -11.68 11.99
C GLU A 9 -3.80 -12.44 10.82
N ALA A 10 -4.21 -12.22 9.57
CA ALA A 10 -3.67 -12.94 8.41
C ALA A 10 -3.00 -12.04 7.35
N LEU A 11 -2.66 -10.80 7.68
CA LEU A 11 -2.13 -9.83 6.71
C LEU A 11 -0.67 -9.41 6.96
N GLU A 12 0.02 -10.03 7.94
CA GLU A 12 1.35 -9.57 8.37
C GLU A 12 2.52 -10.50 7.96
N ASP A 13 2.29 -11.62 7.26
CA ASP A 13 3.34 -12.65 7.03
C ASP A 13 3.97 -12.69 5.61
N ASP A 14 3.58 -11.86 4.65
CA ASP A 14 4.10 -11.95 3.26
C ASP A 14 4.90 -10.70 2.83
N ALA A 15 5.80 -10.22 3.69
CA ALA A 15 6.68 -9.08 3.35
C ALA A 15 7.90 -9.48 2.48
N ASP A 16 8.26 -10.77 2.42
CA ASP A 16 9.47 -11.24 1.73
C ASP A 16 9.22 -11.88 0.36
N GLY A 17 7.94 -12.03 -0.03
CA GLY A 17 7.52 -12.73 -1.24
C GLY A 17 6.72 -11.88 -2.22
N MET A 18 6.84 -10.54 -2.21
CA MET A 18 6.14 -9.68 -3.19
C MET A 18 6.67 -9.95 -4.60
N ALA A 19 6.11 -11.00 -5.20
CA ALA A 19 6.13 -11.27 -6.62
C ALA A 19 5.68 -10.00 -7.34
N LEU A 20 6.20 -9.79 -8.53
CA LEU A 20 5.88 -8.63 -9.36
C LEU A 20 4.36 -8.48 -9.58
N ASP A 21 3.58 -9.54 -9.40
CA ASP A 21 2.11 -9.54 -9.37
C ASP A 21 1.48 -8.73 -8.22
N ALA A 22 2.19 -8.54 -7.10
CA ALA A 22 1.73 -7.75 -5.95
C ALA A 22 2.04 -6.24 -6.12
N LEU A 23 2.81 -5.84 -7.14
CA LEU A 23 3.08 -4.43 -7.44
C LEU A 23 1.81 -3.59 -7.63
N PRO A 24 0.80 -4.00 -8.43
CA PRO A 24 -0.45 -3.26 -8.54
C PRO A 24 -1.18 -3.12 -7.21
N GLU A 25 -1.26 -4.18 -6.39
CA GLU A 25 -1.88 -4.10 -5.05
C GLU A 25 -1.11 -3.16 -4.12
N LEU A 26 0.22 -3.22 -4.14
CA LEU A 26 1.08 -2.32 -3.37
C LEU A 26 0.89 -0.86 -3.80
N ILE A 27 0.75 -0.60 -5.11
CA ILE A 27 0.46 0.73 -5.64
C ILE A 27 -0.89 1.23 -5.11
N ASP A 28 -1.94 0.40 -5.12
CA ASP A 28 -3.26 0.76 -4.60
C ASP A 28 -3.23 1.07 -3.10
N GLN A 29 -2.50 0.26 -2.31
CA GLN A 29 -2.30 0.53 -0.89
C GLN A 29 -1.55 1.85 -0.64
N LEU A 30 -0.50 2.12 -1.41
CA LEU A 30 0.23 3.39 -1.33
C LEU A 30 -0.63 4.57 -1.75
N GLU A 31 -1.51 4.40 -2.75
CA GLU A 31 -2.46 5.44 -3.17
C GLU A 31 -3.47 5.77 -2.09
N LEU A 32 -3.94 4.76 -1.34
CA LEU A 32 -4.80 4.93 -0.17
C LEU A 32 -4.07 5.74 0.92
N LYS A 33 -2.85 5.33 1.28
CA LYS A 33 -2.02 6.03 2.28
C LYS A 33 -1.71 7.48 1.85
N MET A 34 -1.46 7.71 0.57
CA MET A 34 -1.22 9.06 0.03
C MET A 34 -2.45 9.96 0.21
N LYS A 35 -3.64 9.42 -0.06
CA LYS A 35 -4.91 10.15 0.14
C LYS A 35 -5.17 10.43 1.62
N GLU A 36 -4.80 9.51 2.51
CA GLU A 36 -4.89 9.73 3.96
C GLU A 36 -3.90 10.80 4.44
N ALA A 37 -2.64 10.76 4.01
CA ALA A 37 -1.64 11.78 4.31
C ALA A 37 -2.11 13.16 3.82
N ALA A 38 -2.63 13.25 2.59
CA ALA A 38 -3.20 14.49 2.06
C ALA A 38 -4.40 15.00 2.87
N LYS A 39 -5.28 14.10 3.36
CA LYS A 39 -6.39 14.46 4.26
C LYS A 39 -5.89 14.97 5.62
N LYS A 40 -4.77 14.46 6.09
CA LYS A 40 -4.09 14.93 7.32
C LYS A 40 -3.28 16.21 7.12
N LEU A 41 -3.27 16.78 5.91
CA LEU A 41 -2.44 17.93 5.51
C LEU A 41 -0.94 17.62 5.55
N ASP A 42 -0.58 16.34 5.53
CA ASP A 42 0.79 15.84 5.53
C ASP A 42 1.32 15.74 4.10
N PHE A 43 1.55 16.91 3.50
CA PHE A 43 1.90 17.01 2.08
C PHE A 43 3.28 16.46 1.76
N GLU A 44 4.20 16.46 2.73
CA GLU A 44 5.53 15.87 2.58
C GLU A 44 5.42 14.34 2.43
N GLU A 45 4.64 13.69 3.31
CA GLU A 45 4.39 12.26 3.21
C GLU A 45 3.59 11.91 1.94
N ALA A 46 2.57 12.71 1.59
CA ALA A 46 1.83 12.52 0.34
C ALA A 46 2.73 12.67 -0.91
N ALA A 47 3.68 13.60 -0.92
CA ALA A 47 4.62 13.78 -2.03
C ALA A 47 5.57 12.57 -2.14
N ASN A 48 6.12 12.11 -1.01
CA ASN A 48 6.98 10.92 -0.97
C ASN A 48 6.24 9.66 -1.47
N LEU A 49 4.99 9.47 -1.04
CA LEU A 49 4.16 8.35 -1.49
C LEU A 49 3.86 8.43 -2.99
N ARG A 50 3.56 9.63 -3.51
CA ARG A 50 3.33 9.85 -4.95
C ARG A 50 4.54 9.47 -5.80
N ASP A 51 5.74 9.88 -5.40
CA ASP A 51 6.96 9.56 -6.13
C ASP A 51 7.26 8.06 -6.08
N ARG A 52 7.03 7.41 -4.94
CA ARG A 52 7.13 5.95 -4.78
C ARG A 52 6.18 5.22 -5.74
N ILE A 53 4.92 5.64 -5.82
CA ILE A 53 3.90 5.07 -6.72
C ILE A 53 4.35 5.21 -8.18
N LYS A 54 4.88 6.37 -8.57
CA LYS A 54 5.41 6.59 -9.93
C LYS A 54 6.53 5.62 -10.27
N GLN A 55 7.49 5.44 -9.37
CA GLN A 55 8.61 4.52 -9.58
C GLN A 55 8.13 3.07 -9.71
N LEU A 56 7.17 2.64 -8.88
CA LEU A 56 6.60 1.30 -8.95
C LEU A 56 5.82 1.08 -10.26
N ARG A 57 5.03 2.07 -10.71
CA ARG A 57 4.34 2.02 -12.00
C ARG A 57 5.30 1.94 -13.18
N GLN A 58 6.42 2.65 -13.12
CA GLN A 58 7.46 2.56 -14.16
C GLN A 58 8.10 1.17 -14.23
N LYS A 59 8.30 0.50 -13.09
CA LYS A 59 8.80 -0.88 -13.06
C LYS A 59 7.82 -1.93 -13.59
N LEU A 60 6.52 -1.62 -13.60
CA LEU A 60 5.48 -2.53 -14.12
C LEU A 60 5.33 -2.45 -15.65
N VAL A 61 5.64 -1.29 -16.23
CA VAL A 61 5.48 -1.02 -17.68
C VAL A 61 6.80 -1.16 -18.46
N GLY A 62 7.94 -1.18 -17.75
CA GLY A 62 9.28 -1.25 -18.31
C GLY A 62 9.79 -2.66 -18.57
#